data_AF-A0A0D0C206-F1
#
_entry.id   AF-A0A0D0C206-F1
#
_cell.length_a   1.000
_cell.length_b   1.000
_cell.length_c   1.000
_cell.angle_alpha   90.00
_cell.angle_beta   90.00
_cell.angle_gamma   90.00
#
_symmetry.space_group_name_H-M   'P 1'
#
loop_
_entity.id
_entity.type
_entity.pdbx_description
1 polymer ?
#
loop_
_entity_poly.entity_id
_entity_poly.type
_entity_poly.pdbx_seq_one_letter_code
_entity_poly.pdbx_strand_id
1 'polypeptide(L)'
;MNLPKDLEDIYSKAMQKVERGKQAKDAHHLLLWLLYAYEPLNMFQVREVVAINVHKQTVKNNKGMKLRLDAIVDSSLVIIGSDNVAQFAHASVKEFLIKYNMSAQVKNMLDINRQLADDMIAQACIIYIIHVADRKEKKNGFEELPLWDYACQNWLLHARCIEEKQQASPLESLTKRY
;
A
#
# COMPACT_ATOMS: atom_id res chain seq x y z
N MET A 1 -25.17 -9.49 -19.65
CA MET A 1 -24.45 -9.08 -18.43
C MET A 1 -25.33 -9.45 -17.24
N ASN A 2 -24.82 -10.19 -16.25
CA ASN A 2 -25.58 -10.47 -15.02
C ASN A 2 -25.42 -9.31 -14.03
N LEU A 3 -26.56 -8.72 -13.62
CA LEU A 3 -26.59 -7.76 -12.53
C LEU A 3 -25.99 -8.39 -11.27
N PRO A 4 -25.25 -7.62 -10.44
CA PRO A 4 -24.82 -8.08 -9.12
C PRO A 4 -26.03 -8.41 -8.25
N LYS A 5 -25.96 -9.47 -7.44
CA LYS A 5 -27.05 -9.83 -6.53
C LYS A 5 -27.00 -9.01 -5.24
N ASP A 6 -25.80 -8.63 -4.82
CA ASP A 6 -25.53 -7.81 -3.64
C ASP A 6 -24.23 -7.00 -3.78
N LEU A 7 -23.84 -6.28 -2.73
CA LEU A 7 -22.60 -5.49 -2.69
C LEU A 7 -21.34 -6.36 -2.74
N GLU A 8 -21.33 -7.55 -2.13
CA GLU A 8 -20.17 -8.45 -2.16
C GLU A 8 -19.91 -8.99 -3.57
N ASP A 9 -20.97 -9.23 -4.36
CA ASP A 9 -20.89 -9.56 -5.78
C ASP A 9 -20.27 -8.41 -6.60
N ILE A 10 -20.58 -7.15 -6.26
CA ILE A 10 -19.96 -5.97 -6.89
C ILE A 10 -18.47 -5.94 -6.57
N TYR A 11 -18.09 -6.07 -5.29
CA TYR A 11 -16.71 -6.03 -4.87
C TYR A 11 -15.89 -7.19 -5.44
N SER A 12 -16.48 -8.40 -5.51
CA SER A 12 -15.86 -9.57 -6.11
C SER A 12 -15.57 -9.38 -7.60
N LYS A 13 -16.54 -8.84 -8.35
CA LYS A 13 -16.33 -8.51 -9.77
C LYS A 13 -15.25 -7.44 -9.95
N ALA A 14 -15.24 -6.43 -9.08
CA ALA A 14 -14.23 -5.38 -9.09
C ALA A 14 -12.82 -5.94 -8.80
N MET A 15 -12.67 -6.79 -7.78
CA MET A 15 -11.40 -7.45 -7.45
C MET A 15 -10.91 -8.36 -8.58
N GLN A 16 -11.77 -9.19 -9.17
CA GLN A 16 -11.39 -10.02 -10.31
C GLN A 16 -10.90 -9.20 -11.52
N LYS A 17 -11.49 -8.01 -11.74
CA LYS A 17 -11.06 -7.08 -12.78
C LYS A 17 -9.68 -6.49 -12.45
N VAL A 18 -9.44 -6.13 -11.19
CA VAL A 18 -8.13 -5.68 -10.70
C VAL A 18 -7.06 -6.75 -10.92
N GLU A 19 -7.32 -7.98 -10.50
CA GLU A 19 -6.36 -9.11 -10.59
C GLU A 19 -5.95 -9.45 -12.02
N ARG A 20 -6.89 -9.34 -12.98
CA ARG A 20 -6.62 -9.61 -14.40
C ARG A 20 -6.05 -8.39 -15.14
N GLY A 21 -6.01 -7.23 -14.49
CA GLY A 21 -5.59 -5.97 -15.07
C GLY A 21 -4.08 -5.81 -15.16
N LYS A 22 -3.61 -4.95 -16.08
CA LYS A 22 -2.18 -4.60 -16.20
C LYS A 22 -1.61 -3.93 -14.94
N GLN A 23 -2.47 -3.30 -14.16
CA GLN A 23 -2.13 -2.60 -12.92
C GLN A 23 -2.34 -3.46 -11.66
N ALA A 24 -2.52 -4.78 -11.78
CA ALA A 24 -2.80 -5.65 -10.64
C ALA A 24 -1.81 -5.48 -9.47
N LYS A 25 -0.52 -5.33 -9.77
CA LYS A 25 0.52 -5.11 -8.75
C LYS A 25 0.36 -3.77 -8.04
N ASP A 26 0.17 -2.70 -8.81
CA ASP A 26 0.01 -1.34 -8.31
C ASP A 26 -1.29 -1.23 -7.46
N ALA A 27 -2.36 -1.91 -7.90
CA ALA A 27 -3.63 -1.97 -7.19
C ALA A 27 -3.53 -2.77 -5.89
N HIS A 28 -2.89 -3.93 -5.91
CA HIS A 28 -2.64 -4.71 -4.70
C HIS A 28 -1.79 -3.92 -3.70
N HIS A 29 -0.75 -3.26 -4.19
CA HIS A 29 0.11 -2.42 -3.36
C HIS A 29 -0.71 -1.31 -2.68
N LEU A 30 -1.54 -0.60 -3.44
CA LEU A 30 -2.44 0.41 -2.90
C LEU A 30 -3.44 -0.15 -1.88
N LEU A 31 -4.10 -1.28 -2.17
CA LEU A 31 -5.08 -1.87 -1.26
C LEU A 31 -4.46 -2.30 0.07
N LEU A 32 -3.22 -2.82 0.06
CA LEU A 32 -2.50 -3.15 1.29
C LEU A 32 -2.22 -1.91 2.14
N TRP A 33 -1.75 -0.84 1.52
CA TRP A 33 -1.52 0.42 2.20
C TRP A 33 -2.83 1.00 2.78
N LEU A 34 -3.94 0.97 2.04
CA LEU A 34 -5.22 1.43 2.57
C LEU A 34 -5.77 0.57 3.71
N LEU A 35 -5.44 -0.72 3.75
CA LEU A 35 -5.88 -1.62 4.82
C LEU A 35 -5.07 -1.46 6.10
N TYR A 36 -3.75 -1.27 5.98
CA TYR A 36 -2.81 -1.47 7.07
C TYR A 36 -1.86 -0.30 7.36
N ALA A 37 -1.90 0.78 6.58
CA ALA A 37 -1.19 1.99 6.98
C ALA A 37 -1.70 2.52 8.33
N TYR A 38 -0.79 3.06 9.15
CA TYR A 38 -1.14 3.63 10.45
C TYR A 38 -1.88 4.97 10.33
N GLU A 39 -1.79 5.62 9.17
CA GLU A 39 -2.42 6.90 8.88
C GLU A 39 -3.06 6.88 7.49
N PRO A 40 -4.17 7.63 7.27
CA PRO A 40 -4.77 7.76 5.95
C PRO A 40 -3.82 8.40 4.94
N LEU A 41 -3.85 7.91 3.69
CA LEU A 41 -3.02 8.44 2.61
C LEU A 41 -3.77 9.46 1.77
N ASN A 42 -3.14 10.61 1.50
CA ASN A 42 -3.63 11.53 0.49
C ASN A 42 -3.19 11.13 -0.93
N MET A 43 -3.76 11.75 -1.96
CA MET A 43 -3.43 11.42 -3.36
C MET A 43 -1.98 11.67 -3.78
N PHE A 44 -1.27 12.58 -3.09
CA PHE A 44 0.15 12.81 -3.34
C PHE A 44 0.98 11.63 -2.83
N GLN A 45 0.66 11.14 -1.63
CA GLN A 45 1.27 9.94 -1.04
C GLN A 45 0.93 8.68 -1.84
N VAL A 46 -0.33 8.49 -2.24
CA VAL A 46 -0.75 7.33 -3.07
C VAL A 46 0.06 7.24 -4.35
N ARG A 47 0.35 8.38 -4.99
CA ARG A 47 1.18 8.43 -6.20
C ARG A 47 2.62 7.97 -5.96
N GLU A 48 3.20 8.29 -4.80
CA GLU A 48 4.54 7.82 -4.45
C GLU A 48 4.54 6.34 -4.07
N VAL A 49 3.53 5.91 -3.29
CA VAL A 49 3.31 4.50 -2.94
C VAL A 49 3.25 3.62 -4.20
N VAL A 50 2.45 4.00 -5.20
CA VAL A 50 2.33 3.26 -6.47
C VAL A 50 3.61 3.29 -7.32
N ALA A 51 4.48 4.29 -7.13
CA ALA A 51 5.76 4.34 -7.82
C ALA A 51 6.82 3.41 -7.23
N ILE A 52 6.66 2.98 -5.98
CA ILE A 52 7.60 2.08 -5.32
C ILE A 52 7.40 0.66 -5.84
N ASN A 53 8.47 0.08 -6.36
CA ASN A 53 8.53 -1.33 -6.71
C ASN A 53 9.40 -2.06 -5.69
N VAL A 54 8.75 -2.75 -4.75
CA VAL A 54 9.44 -3.48 -3.67
C VAL A 54 10.35 -4.58 -4.23
N HIS A 55 9.84 -5.38 -5.17
CA HIS A 55 10.61 -6.50 -5.74
C HIS A 55 11.88 -6.06 -6.48
N LYS A 56 11.81 -4.95 -7.21
CA LYS A 56 12.96 -4.38 -7.93
C LYS A 56 13.77 -3.41 -7.08
N GLN A 57 13.34 -3.11 -5.85
CA GLN A 57 13.94 -2.10 -4.97
C GLN A 57 14.17 -0.75 -5.67
N THR A 58 13.15 -0.27 -6.40
CA THR A 58 13.24 0.98 -7.17
C THR A 58 12.02 1.85 -6.95
N VAL A 59 12.17 3.17 -7.17
CA VAL A 59 11.06 4.13 -7.23
C VAL A 59 10.99 4.70 -8.64
N LYS A 60 9.90 4.43 -9.35
CA LYS A 60 9.67 4.94 -10.71
C LYS A 60 9.67 6.48 -10.69
N ASN A 61 10.31 7.10 -11.67
CA ASN A 61 10.19 8.54 -11.85
C ASN A 61 8.85 8.88 -12.53
N ASN A 62 7.92 9.40 -11.74
CA ASN A 62 6.57 9.78 -12.12
C ASN A 62 6.36 11.31 -12.08
N LYS A 63 7.45 12.09 -12.12
CA LYS A 63 7.37 13.56 -12.23
C LYS A 63 6.51 13.99 -13.42
N GLY A 64 5.57 14.90 -13.18
CA GLY A 64 4.66 15.43 -14.20
C GLY A 64 3.54 14.48 -14.63
N MET A 65 3.49 13.25 -14.13
CA MET A 65 2.47 12.27 -14.50
C MET A 65 1.31 12.32 -13.49
N LYS A 66 0.10 12.64 -13.97
CA LYS A 66 -1.11 12.62 -13.13
C LYS A 66 -1.53 11.16 -12.89
N LEU A 67 -1.63 10.77 -11.62
CA LEU A 67 -2.15 9.46 -11.25
C LEU A 67 -3.62 9.34 -11.64
N ARG A 68 -3.97 8.23 -12.30
CA ARG A 68 -5.34 7.85 -12.64
C ARG A 68 -5.75 6.70 -11.73
N LEU A 69 -6.35 7.03 -10.58
CA LEU A 69 -6.76 6.03 -9.58
C LEU A 69 -7.73 5.01 -10.18
N ASP A 70 -8.66 5.47 -11.02
CA ASP A 70 -9.64 4.67 -11.75
C ASP A 70 -9.01 3.65 -12.73
N ALA A 71 -7.77 3.88 -13.16
CA ALA A 71 -7.01 2.94 -13.97
C ALA A 71 -6.33 1.85 -13.13
N ILE A 72 -6.21 2.04 -11.82
CA ILE A 72 -5.56 1.13 -10.87
C ILE A 72 -6.63 0.30 -10.17
N VAL A 73 -7.65 0.95 -9.64
CA VAL A 73 -8.69 0.34 -8.81
C VAL A 73 -10.06 0.91 -9.17
N ASP A 74 -11.07 0.03 -9.15
CA ASP A 74 -12.44 0.41 -9.48
C ASP A 74 -13.04 1.30 -8.36
N SER A 75 -13.87 2.27 -8.74
CA SER A 75 -14.48 3.22 -7.80
C SER A 75 -15.47 2.56 -6.82
N SER A 76 -15.89 1.33 -7.11
CA SER A 76 -16.65 0.51 -6.16
C SER A 76 -15.82 0.02 -4.96
N LEU A 77 -14.48 0.06 -5.05
CA LEU A 77 -13.57 -0.34 -3.99
C LEU A 77 -12.93 0.86 -3.31
N VAL A 78 -12.41 1.82 -4.07
CA VAL A 78 -11.64 2.95 -3.55
C VAL A 78 -12.10 4.26 -4.20
N ILE A 79 -12.26 5.29 -3.37
CA ILE A 79 -12.61 6.65 -3.79
C ILE A 79 -11.64 7.66 -3.19
N ILE A 80 -11.68 8.88 -3.72
CA ILE A 80 -11.00 10.05 -3.13
C ILE A 80 -12.04 10.90 -2.41
N GLY A 81 -11.83 11.10 -1.11
CA GLY A 81 -12.64 11.96 -0.27
C GLY A 81 -12.52 13.44 -0.65
N SER A 82 -13.40 14.27 -0.08
CA SER A 82 -13.41 15.71 -0.30
C SER A 82 -12.14 16.41 0.24
N ASP A 83 -11.44 15.77 1.17
CA ASP A 83 -10.16 16.16 1.75
C ASP A 83 -8.95 15.64 0.97
N ASN A 84 -9.16 15.05 -0.21
CA ASN A 84 -8.13 14.45 -1.05
C ASN A 84 -7.45 13.20 -0.42
N VAL A 85 -8.10 12.57 0.55
CA VAL A 85 -7.69 11.29 1.15
C VAL A 85 -8.25 10.12 0.36
N ALA A 86 -7.40 9.14 0.07
CA ALA A 86 -7.82 7.87 -0.53
C ALA A 86 -8.42 6.98 0.56
N GLN A 87 -9.61 6.46 0.29
CA GLN A 87 -10.37 5.65 1.24
C GLN A 87 -11.20 4.59 0.53
N PHE A 88 -11.63 3.58 1.27
CA PHE A 88 -12.58 2.62 0.73
C PHE A 88 -13.90 3.30 0.39
N ALA A 89 -14.49 2.89 -0.74
CA ALA A 89 -15.76 3.43 -1.23
C ALA A 89 -16.91 3.22 -0.24
N HIS A 90 -16.82 2.18 0.58
CA HIS A 90 -17.77 1.88 1.64
C HIS A 90 -17.09 1.10 2.77
N ALA A 91 -17.61 1.22 4.00
CA ALA A 91 -17.03 0.55 5.18
C ALA A 91 -16.94 -0.97 5.02
N SER A 92 -17.94 -1.59 4.38
CA SER A 92 -17.97 -3.04 4.14
C SER A 92 -16.92 -3.53 3.12
N VAL A 93 -16.31 -2.65 2.32
CA VAL A 93 -15.24 -3.04 1.38
C VAL A 93 -14.03 -3.56 2.16
N LYS A 94 -13.69 -2.93 3.29
CA LYS A 94 -12.58 -3.38 4.14
C LYS A 94 -12.81 -4.80 4.66
N GLU A 95 -14.00 -5.07 5.18
CA GLU A 95 -14.39 -6.39 5.66
C GLU A 95 -14.38 -7.42 4.54
N PHE A 96 -14.90 -7.04 3.37
CA PHE A 96 -14.87 -7.87 2.17
C PHE A 96 -13.44 -8.22 1.76
N LEU A 97 -12.51 -7.26 1.70
CA LEU A 97 -11.12 -7.52 1.28
C LEU A 97 -10.40 -8.49 2.23
N ILE A 98 -10.63 -8.37 3.53
CA ILE A 98 -10.08 -9.29 4.54
C ILE A 98 -10.61 -10.72 4.31
N LYS A 99 -11.93 -10.88 4.10
CA LYS A 99 -12.55 -12.19 3.82
C LYS A 99 -12.11 -12.76 2.47
N TYR A 100 -12.10 -11.93 1.44
CA TYR A 100 -11.72 -12.28 0.07
C TYR A 100 -10.32 -12.88 0.07
N ASN A 101 -9.40 -12.25 0.81
CA ASN A 101 -8.05 -12.77 0.94
C ASN A 101 -7.97 -14.15 1.63
N MET A 102 -8.67 -14.32 2.76
CA MET A 102 -8.71 -15.62 3.46
C MET A 102 -9.26 -16.74 2.56
N SER A 103 -10.25 -16.45 1.73
CA SER A 103 -10.82 -17.44 0.78
C SER A 103 -9.92 -17.71 -0.43
N ALA A 104 -9.09 -16.74 -0.82
CA ALA A 104 -8.22 -16.81 -1.99
C ALA A 104 -6.89 -17.55 -1.74
N GLN A 105 -6.62 -18.03 -0.51
CA GLN A 105 -5.43 -18.79 -0.11
C GLN A 105 -5.17 -20.09 -0.90
N VAL A 106 -5.99 -20.42 -1.90
CA VAL A 106 -5.76 -21.50 -2.88
C VAL A 106 -5.07 -21.00 -4.17
N LYS A 107 -4.85 -19.68 -4.35
CA LYS A 107 -4.15 -19.07 -5.49
C LYS A 107 -3.02 -18.13 -5.04
N ASN A 108 -1.79 -18.66 -5.07
CA ASN A 108 -0.50 -18.03 -4.71
C ASN A 108 -0.12 -16.73 -5.46
N MET A 109 -0.95 -15.68 -5.49
CA MET A 109 -0.53 -14.41 -6.09
C MET A 109 -0.75 -13.16 -5.24
N LEU A 110 -1.68 -13.13 -4.28
CA LEU A 110 -2.06 -11.90 -3.58
C LEU A 110 -2.54 -12.18 -2.15
N ASP A 111 -1.65 -12.63 -1.26
CA ASP A 111 -2.01 -12.85 0.14
C ASP A 111 -1.98 -11.52 0.92
N ILE A 112 -3.12 -10.84 0.98
CA ILE A 112 -3.39 -9.66 1.81
C ILE A 112 -3.56 -10.07 3.28
N ASN A 113 -2.53 -10.70 3.86
CA ASN A 113 -2.47 -10.93 5.29
C ASN A 113 -1.71 -9.76 5.97
N ARG A 114 -2.05 -9.45 7.22
CA ARG A 114 -1.48 -8.30 7.91
C ARG A 114 0.05 -8.33 8.00
N GLN A 115 0.64 -9.51 8.19
CA GLN A 115 2.10 -9.65 8.31
C GLN A 115 2.82 -9.35 6.98
N LEU A 116 2.28 -9.85 5.87
CA LEU A 116 2.78 -9.55 4.52
C LEU A 116 2.57 -8.08 4.16
N ALA A 117 1.47 -7.47 4.64
CA ALA A 117 1.24 -6.05 4.48
C ALA A 117 2.28 -5.23 5.24
N ASP A 118 2.49 -5.53 6.52
CA ASP A 118 3.48 -4.86 7.37
C ASP A 118 4.90 -5.01 6.78
N ASP A 119 5.28 -6.22 6.33
CA ASP A 119 6.54 -6.46 5.61
C ASP A 119 6.67 -5.63 4.33
N MET A 120 5.65 -5.67 3.47
CA MET A 120 5.67 -4.92 2.22
C MET A 120 5.74 -3.40 2.46
N ILE A 121 5.00 -2.88 3.44
CA ILE A 121 4.99 -1.45 3.76
C ILE A 121 6.33 -1.03 4.37
N ALA A 122 6.90 -1.83 5.28
CA ALA A 122 8.23 -1.56 5.84
C ALA A 122 9.30 -1.49 4.75
N GLN A 123 9.33 -2.48 3.84
CA GLN A 123 10.26 -2.48 2.70
C GLN A 123 10.03 -1.27 1.79
N ALA A 124 8.78 -0.93 1.48
CA ALA A 124 8.46 0.23 0.64
C ALA A 124 8.95 1.54 1.27
N CYS A 125 8.77 1.71 2.58
CA CYS A 125 9.28 2.88 3.31
C CYS A 125 10.81 2.97 3.23
N ILE A 126 11.52 1.87 3.46
CA ILE A 126 13.00 1.83 3.40
C ILE A 126 13.49 2.16 1.99
N ILE A 127 12.91 1.55 0.96
CA ILE A 127 13.24 1.82 -0.46
C ILE A 127 13.03 3.30 -0.78
N TYR A 128 11.93 3.89 -0.32
CA TYR A 128 11.64 5.29 -0.53
C TYR A 128 12.68 6.20 0.18
N ILE A 129 13.02 5.91 1.44
CA ILE A 129 14.01 6.67 2.21
C ILE A 129 15.38 6.64 1.52
N ILE A 130 15.86 5.46 1.12
CA ILE A 130 17.14 5.30 0.42
C ILE A 130 17.14 6.10 -0.89
N HIS A 131 16.08 5.97 -1.67
CA HIS A 131 15.93 6.69 -2.93
C HIS A 131 15.93 8.22 -2.76
N VAL A 132 15.30 8.73 -1.70
CA VAL A 132 15.34 10.16 -1.37
C VAL A 132 16.75 10.59 -0.96
N ALA A 133 17.44 9.80 -0.13
CA ALA A 133 18.83 10.08 0.28
C ALA A 133 19.75 10.18 -0.95
N ASP A 134 19.71 9.18 -1.83
CA ASP A 134 20.47 9.15 -3.09
C ASP A 134 20.16 10.34 -4.02
N ARG A 135 18.91 10.82 -4.02
CA ARG A 135 18.50 11.98 -4.83
C ARG A 135 19.01 13.29 -4.24
N LYS A 136 18.93 13.47 -2.93
CA LYS A 136 19.40 14.68 -2.23
C LYS A 136 20.90 14.88 -2.41
N GLU A 137 21.66 13.80 -2.43
CA GLU A 137 23.09 13.85 -2.78
C GLU A 137 23.35 14.33 -4.22
N LYS A 138 22.39 14.09 -5.14
CA LYS A 138 22.53 14.38 -6.57
C LYS A 138 21.92 15.71 -7.03
N LYS A 139 21.06 16.37 -6.23
CA LYS A 139 20.36 17.62 -6.61
C LYS A 139 20.08 18.55 -5.42
N ASN A 140 20.40 19.84 -5.57
CA ASN A 140 20.12 20.93 -4.62
C ASN A 140 18.67 21.48 -4.68
N GLY A 141 17.67 20.62 -4.89
CA GLY A 141 16.27 21.04 -5.07
C GLY A 141 15.37 20.66 -3.90
N PHE A 142 14.52 21.59 -3.46
CA PHE A 142 13.36 21.31 -2.61
C PHE A 142 12.25 20.69 -3.48
N GLU A 143 12.29 19.37 -3.66
CA GLU A 143 11.15 18.64 -4.20
C GLU A 143 10.21 18.26 -3.04
N GLU A 144 8.90 18.40 -3.23
CA GLU A 144 7.93 17.87 -2.27
C GLU A 144 8.13 16.35 -2.16
N LEU A 145 8.19 15.84 -0.93
CA LEU A 145 8.33 14.41 -0.62
C LEU A 145 7.11 13.92 0.18
N PRO A 146 5.92 13.80 -0.45
CA PRO A 146 4.66 13.52 0.25
C PRO A 146 4.69 12.33 1.23
N LEU A 147 5.43 11.26 0.90
CA LEU A 147 5.52 10.04 1.68
C LEU A 147 6.65 10.07 2.73
N TRP A 148 7.53 11.07 2.70
CA TRP A 148 8.73 11.12 3.54
C TRP A 148 8.43 10.99 5.03
N ASP A 149 7.54 11.84 5.54
CA ASP A 149 7.22 11.85 6.97
C ASP A 149 6.62 10.52 7.41
N TYR A 150 5.66 9.98 6.65
CA TYR A 150 5.09 8.67 6.90
C TYR A 150 6.18 7.60 6.93
N ALA A 151 7.03 7.56 5.89
CA ALA A 151 8.05 6.54 5.73
C ALA A 151 9.04 6.56 6.90
N CYS A 152 9.55 7.74 7.27
CA CYS A 152 10.50 7.91 8.36
C CYS A 152 9.92 7.54 9.73
N GLN A 153 8.64 7.85 9.97
CA GLN A 153 8.00 7.62 11.27
C GLN A 153 7.49 6.17 11.42
N ASN A 154 7.03 5.54 10.35
CA ASN A 154 6.26 4.30 10.43
C ASN A 154 7.02 3.04 9.97
N TRP A 155 8.15 3.14 9.24
CA TRP A 155 8.86 1.95 8.74
C TRP A 155 9.20 0.96 9.86
N LEU A 156 9.66 1.46 11.01
CA LEU A 156 10.06 0.65 12.15
C LEU A 156 8.84 0.03 12.87
N LEU A 157 7.70 0.73 12.89
CA LEU A 157 6.46 0.22 13.47
C LEU A 157 5.95 -0.97 12.66
N HIS A 158 5.98 -0.88 11.33
CA HIS A 158 5.65 -2.00 10.45
C HIS A 158 6.66 -3.16 10.61
N ALA A 159 7.97 -2.87 10.66
CA ALA A 159 9.00 -3.90 10.83
C ALA A 159 8.83 -4.68 12.15
N ARG A 160 8.54 -4.00 13.25
CA ARG A 160 8.34 -4.65 14.58
C ARG A 160 7.15 -5.59 14.62
N CYS A 161 6.07 -5.28 13.90
CA CYS A 161 4.90 -6.17 13.80
C CYS A 161 5.23 -7.54 13.15
N ILE A 162 6.35 -7.62 12.42
CA ILE A 162 6.87 -8.86 11.83
C ILE A 162 7.70 -9.62 12.89
N GLU A 163 8.59 -8.92 13.60
CA GLU A 163 9.51 -9.49 14.59
C GLU A 163 8.79 -10.05 15.83
N GLU A 164 7.82 -9.31 16.37
CA GLU A 164 7.04 -9.73 17.56
C GLU A 164 6.27 -11.05 17.33
N LYS A 165 5.96 -11.37 16.07
CA LYS A 165 5.27 -12.60 15.68
C LYS A 165 6.20 -13.76 15.30
N GLN A 166 7.51 -13.51 15.18
CA GLN A 166 8.50 -14.53 14.81
C GLN A 166 9.32 -15.08 16.00
N GLN A 167 9.29 -14.41 17.16
CA GLN A 167 10.05 -14.68 18.40
C GLN A 167 11.59 -14.76 18.28
N ALA A 168 12.23 -14.04 19.20
CA ALA A 168 13.65 -13.74 19.40
C ALA A 168 14.34 -12.92 18.30
N SER A 169 14.03 -11.62 18.22
CA SER A 169 14.83 -10.66 17.45
C SER A 169 15.98 -10.08 18.30
N PRO A 170 17.24 -10.06 17.80
CA PRO A 170 18.37 -9.39 18.45
C PRO A 170 18.14 -7.89 18.73
N LEU A 171 17.15 -7.26 18.08
CA LEU A 171 16.87 -5.84 18.17
C LEU A 171 16.16 -5.42 19.48
N GLU A 172 15.56 -6.35 20.22
CA GLU A 172 15.00 -6.08 21.57
C GLU A 172 16.06 -5.58 22.57
N SER A 173 17.33 -5.87 22.30
CA SER A 173 18.46 -5.40 23.12
C SER A 173 18.80 -3.92 22.92
N LEU A 174 18.41 -3.33 21.79
CA LEU A 174 18.73 -1.94 21.44
C LEU A 174 17.66 -0.93 21.91
N THR A 175 16.44 -1.38 22.19
CA THR A 175 15.32 -0.53 22.59
C THR A 175 15.11 -0.40 24.09
N LYS A 176 15.87 -1.13 24.92
CA LYS A 176 15.80 -1.06 26.40
C LYS A 176 16.69 0.03 27.03
N ARG A 177 17.23 0.95 26.24
CA ARG A 177 18.05 2.06 26.76
C ARG A 177 17.48 3.42 26.36
N TYR A 178 16.26 3.74 26.76
CA TYR A 178 15.81 5.09 27.11
C TYR A 178 14.62 4.99 28.05
#